data_AF-A0A735X8G0-F1
#
_entry.id   AF-A0A735X8G0-F1
#
_cell.length_a   1.000
_cell.length_b   1.000
_cell.length_c   1.000
_cell.angle_alpha   90.00
_cell.angle_beta   90.00
_cell.angle_gamma   90.00
#
_symmetry.space_group_name_H-M   'P 1'
#
loop_
_entity.id
_entity.type
_entity.pdbx_description
1 polymer ?
#
loop_
_entity_poly.entity_id
_entity_poly.type
_entity_poly.pdbx_seq_one_letter_code
_entity_poly.pdbx_strand_id
1 'polypeptide(L)'
;MADTKRPISPLTQAQIYVLHRLASGTKYEICGEFRRARECRMYRGASDDVRCRSTPVLFRLGLVELVNPSQRPLPGSYYQVKLSATGSDLLRSIERD
;
A
#
# COMPACT_ATOMS: atom_id res chain seq x y z
N MET A 1 -18.11 -8.79 -19.90
CA MET A 1 -17.08 -9.66 -19.28
C MET A 1 -17.20 -9.46 -17.78
N ALA A 2 -17.62 -10.48 -17.04
CA ALA A 2 -17.88 -10.39 -15.61
C ALA A 2 -16.55 -10.41 -14.85
N ASP A 3 -16.14 -9.25 -14.34
CA ASP A 3 -15.02 -9.14 -13.41
C ASP A 3 -15.40 -9.87 -12.13
N THR A 4 -14.89 -11.09 -11.99
CA THR A 4 -15.18 -11.95 -10.85
C THR A 4 -14.42 -11.36 -9.66
N LYS A 5 -15.09 -10.48 -8.89
CA LYS A 5 -14.56 -9.96 -7.63
C LYS A 5 -14.13 -11.15 -6.78
N ARG A 6 -12.82 -11.44 -6.74
CA ARG A 6 -12.26 -12.38 -5.77
C ARG A 6 -12.75 -11.90 -4.40
N PRO A 7 -13.33 -12.77 -3.56
CA PRO A 7 -13.66 -12.38 -2.20
C PRO A 7 -12.33 -11.96 -1.55
N ILE A 8 -12.22 -10.67 -1.25
CA ILE A 8 -11.07 -10.14 -0.54
C ILE A 8 -11.12 -10.83 0.82
N SER A 9 -10.15 -11.68 1.11
CA SER A 9 -9.96 -12.26 2.44
C SER A 9 -10.02 -11.11 3.46
N PRO A 10 -10.74 -11.24 4.58
CA PRO A 10 -10.92 -10.14 5.52
C PRO A 10 -9.56 -9.54 5.87
N LEU A 11 -9.41 -8.23 5.67
CA LEU A 11 -8.18 -7.53 5.97
C LEU A 11 -7.93 -7.58 7.48
N THR A 12 -6.68 -7.77 7.85
CA THR A 12 -6.25 -7.65 9.25
C THR A 12 -6.26 -6.18 9.68
N GLN A 13 -6.37 -5.93 11.00
CA GLN A 13 -6.31 -4.56 11.52
C GLN A 13 -5.03 -3.81 11.13
N ALA A 14 -3.89 -4.52 11.03
CA ALA A 14 -2.63 -3.95 10.58
C ALA A 14 -2.65 -3.55 9.09
N GLN A 15 -3.44 -4.21 8.26
CA GLN A 15 -3.63 -3.86 6.86
C GLN A 15 -4.56 -2.65 6.73
N ILE A 16 -5.68 -2.64 7.47
CA ILE A 16 -6.61 -1.51 7.54
C ILE A 16 -5.89 -0.25 8.03
N TYR A 17 -5.07 -0.38 9.09
CA TYR A 17 -4.25 0.72 9.60
C TYR A 17 -3.34 1.32 8.53
N VAL A 18 -2.69 0.50 7.71
CA VAL A 18 -1.83 0.98 6.62
C VAL A 18 -2.64 1.70 5.53
N LEU A 19 -3.86 1.24 5.23
CA LEU A 19 -4.76 1.95 4.30
C LEU A 19 -5.13 3.34 4.83
N HIS A 20 -5.50 3.48 6.11
CA HIS A 20 -5.76 4.80 6.70
C HIS A 20 -4.53 5.69 6.70
N ARG A 21 -3.34 5.15 7.00
CA ARG A 21 -2.09 5.92 6.96
C ARG A 21 -1.78 6.42 5.55
N LEU A 22 -1.98 5.59 4.53
CA LEU A 22 -1.85 6.02 3.13
C LEU A 22 -2.86 7.11 2.79
N ALA A 23 -4.13 6.96 3.21
CA ALA A 23 -5.17 7.98 3.02
C ALA A 23 -4.81 9.32 3.69
N SER A 24 -4.16 9.26 4.85
CA SER A 24 -3.70 10.46 5.57
C SER A 24 -2.44 11.10 4.98
N GLY A 25 -1.93 10.58 3.86
CA GLY A 25 -0.72 11.08 3.20
C GLY A 25 0.60 10.52 3.77
N THR A 26 0.56 9.53 4.66
CA THR A 26 1.79 8.84 5.10
C THR A 26 2.45 8.18 3.90
N LYS A 27 3.73 8.44 3.70
CA LYS A 27 4.49 7.89 2.58
C LYS A 27 4.87 6.44 2.86
N TYR A 28 4.54 5.56 1.93
CA TYR A 28 5.05 4.20 1.89
C TYR A 28 5.72 3.96 0.55
N GLU A 29 6.72 3.08 0.58
CA GLU A 29 7.40 2.62 -0.62
C GLU A 29 7.46 1.09 -0.65
N ILE A 30 7.40 0.53 -1.85
CA ILE A 30 7.57 -0.90 -2.11
C ILE A 30 8.83 -1.12 -2.96
N CYS A 31 9.57 -2.19 -2.64
CA CYS A 31 10.74 -2.60 -3.40
C CYS A 31 10.32 -3.11 -4.79
N GLY A 32 11.16 -2.98 -5.81
CA GLY A 32 10.84 -3.34 -7.20
C GLY A 32 10.45 -4.80 -7.44
N GLU A 33 10.83 -5.72 -6.54
CA GLU A 33 10.40 -7.12 -6.55
C GLU A 33 9.06 -7.36 -5.82
N PHE A 34 8.46 -6.31 -5.27
CA PHE A 34 7.18 -6.31 -4.54
C PHE A 34 7.11 -7.25 -3.32
N ARG A 35 8.27 -7.59 -2.74
CA ARG A 35 8.38 -8.48 -1.57
C ARG A 35 8.60 -7.74 -0.25
N ARG A 36 9.08 -6.50 -0.31
CA ARG A 36 9.44 -5.66 0.84
C ARG A 36 8.83 -4.29 0.66
N ALA A 37 8.43 -3.68 1.76
CA ALA A 37 8.00 -2.29 1.79
C ALA A 37 8.43 -1.63 3.07
N ARG A 38 8.37 -0.30 3.07
CA ARG A 38 8.69 0.54 4.21
C ARG A 38 7.72 1.71 4.31
N GLU A 39 7.46 2.11 5.54
CA GLU A 39 6.92 3.43 5.83
C GLU A 39 8.09 4.42 5.86
N CYS A 40 8.01 5.48 5.07
CA CYS A 40 9.02 6.52 5.05
C CYS A 40 8.73 7.50 6.18
N ARG A 41 9.64 7.55 7.16
CA ARG A 41 9.52 8.45 8.31
C ARG A 41 10.76 9.32 8.44
N MET A 42 10.57 10.50 8.99
CA MET A 42 11.66 11.36 9.42
C MET A 42 11.62 11.46 10.94
N TYR A 43 12.74 11.18 11.59
CA TYR A 43 12.95 11.39 13.01
C TYR A 43 14.19 12.25 13.21
N ARG A 44 14.02 13.43 13.85
CA ARG A 44 15.11 14.40 14.09
C ARG A 44 15.95 14.74 12.85
N GLY A 45 15.30 14.85 11.69
CA GLY A 45 15.95 15.19 10.42
C GLY A 45 16.67 14.04 9.72
N ALA A 46 16.67 12.83 10.29
CA ALA A 46 17.18 11.62 9.65
C ALA A 46 16.03 10.71 9.21
N SER A 47 16.27 9.87 8.19
CA SER A 47 15.35 8.80 7.82
C SER A 47 15.31 7.75 8.93
N ASP A 48 14.10 7.38 9.33
CA ASP A 48 13.80 6.32 10.31
C ASP A 48 12.76 5.36 9.71
N ASP A 49 13.07 4.86 8.52
CA ASP A 49 12.15 4.05 7.75
C ASP A 49 11.81 2.73 8.46
N VAL A 50 10.53 2.44 8.60
CA VAL A 50 10.05 1.24 9.30
C VAL A 50 9.56 0.21 8.29
N ARG A 51 10.04 -1.03 8.41
CA ARG A 51 9.60 -2.14 7.56
C ARG A 51 8.09 -2.37 7.69
N CYS A 52 7.38 -2.35 6.56
CA CYS A 52 5.95 -2.62 6.50
C CYS A 52 5.68 -3.95 5.77
N ARG A 53 5.11 -4.93 6.49
CA ARG A 53 4.76 -6.25 5.90
C ARG A 53 3.38 -6.25 5.22
N SER A 54 2.51 -5.28 5.54
CA SER A 54 1.17 -5.17 4.99
C SER A 54 1.16 -4.65 3.56
N THR A 55 1.99 -3.65 3.23
CA THR A 55 1.99 -2.99 1.90
C THR A 55 2.21 -3.97 0.73
N PRO A 56 3.14 -4.95 0.78
CA PRO A 56 3.27 -5.94 -0.29
C PRO A 56 2.02 -6.82 -0.48
N VAL A 57 1.31 -7.12 0.61
CA VAL A 57 0.06 -7.88 0.55
C VAL A 57 -1.03 -7.03 -0.08
N LEU A 58 -1.20 -5.79 0.39
CA LEU A 58 -2.17 -4.83 -0.13
C LEU A 58 -1.95 -4.55 -1.63
N PHE A 59 -0.68 -4.47 -2.07
CA PHE A 59 -0.32 -4.34 -3.48
C PHE A 59 -0.79 -5.54 -4.32
N ARG A 60 -0.54 -6.77 -3.85
CA ARG A 60 -1.02 -7.99 -4.53
C ARG A 60 -2.55 -8.11 -4.56
N LEU A 61 -3.23 -7.54 -3.57
CA LEU A 61 -4.70 -7.47 -3.53
C LEU A 61 -5.26 -6.35 -4.42
N GLY A 62 -4.41 -5.53 -5.04
CA GLY A 62 -4.86 -4.41 -5.89
C GLY A 62 -5.45 -3.24 -5.10
N LEU A 63 -5.23 -3.18 -3.79
CA LEU A 63 -5.72 -2.08 -2.92
C LEU A 63 -4.73 -0.90 -2.86
N VAL A 64 -3.50 -1.14 -3.28
CA VAL A 64 -2.41 -0.17 -3.33
C VAL A 64 -1.69 -0.32 -4.66
N GLU A 65 -1.30 0.79 -5.26
CA GLU A 65 -0.63 0.84 -6.55
C GLU A 65 0.59 1.76 -6.53
N LEU A 66 1.46 1.62 -7.53
CA LEU A 66 2.59 2.54 -7.71
C LEU A 66 2.05 3.94 -8.05
N VAL A 67 2.70 4.98 -7.53
CA VAL A 67 2.38 6.36 -7.92
C VAL A 67 2.62 6.56 -9.42
N ASN A 68 3.71 5.98 -9.96
CA ASN A 68 4.10 6.04 -11.36
C ASN A 68 4.15 4.63 -11.97
N PRO A 69 3.01 4.04 -12.38
CA PRO A 69 2.95 2.66 -12.86
C PRO A 69 3.62 2.44 -14.21
N SER A 70 3.82 3.49 -15.01
CA SER A 70 4.45 3.42 -16.33
C SER A 70 5.96 3.11 -16.27
N GLN A 71 6.59 3.30 -15.10
CA GLN A 71 7.99 2.98 -14.90
C GLN A 71 8.15 1.50 -14.56
N ARG A 72 8.96 0.78 -15.33
CA ARG A 72 9.34 -0.61 -14.99
C ARG A 72 10.16 -0.60 -13.70
N PRO A 73 9.71 -1.29 -12.63
CA PRO A 73 10.47 -1.32 -11.38
C PRO A 73 11.77 -2.12 -11.54
N LEU A 74 12.83 -1.57 -10.98
CA LEU A 74 14.16 -2.17 -10.94
C LEU A 74 14.38 -2.91 -9.61
N PRO A 75 15.06 -4.07 -9.63
CA PRO A 75 15.47 -4.77 -8.42
C PRO A 75 16.24 -3.87 -7.45
N GLY A 76 16.01 -4.04 -6.15
CA GLY A 76 16.67 -3.28 -5.08
C GLY A 76 16.24 -1.81 -4.93
N SER A 77 15.49 -1.24 -5.89
CA SER A 77 14.97 0.13 -5.82
C SER A 77 13.62 0.18 -5.13
N TYR A 78 13.32 1.29 -4.47
CA TYR A 78 12.04 1.52 -3.80
C TYR A 78 11.19 2.54 -4.56
N TYR A 79 9.89 2.32 -4.58
CA TYR A 79 8.92 3.10 -5.35
C TYR A 79 7.75 3.49 -4.46
N GLN A 80 7.38 4.76 -4.48
CA GLN A 80 6.24 5.25 -3.71
C GLN A 80 4.94 4.60 -4.18
N VAL A 81 4.10 4.27 -3.20
CA VAL A 81 2.76 3.72 -3.44
C VAL A 81 1.67 4.66 -2.97
N LYS A 82 0.47 4.48 -3.51
CA LYS A 82 -0.76 5.18 -3.14
C LYS A 82 -1.93 4.21 -3.08
N LEU A 83 -3.05 4.61 -2.48
CA LEU A 83 -4.29 3.85 -2.59
C LEU A 83 -4.72 3.77 -4.06
N SER A 84 -5.15 2.59 -4.47
CA SER A 84 -5.89 2.44 -5.73
C SER A 84 -7.33 2.94 -5.55
N ALA A 85 -8.08 3.02 -6.65
CA ALA A 85 -9.52 3.28 -6.59
C ALA A 85 -10.24 2.24 -5.71
N THR A 86 -9.94 0.95 -5.92
CA THR A 86 -10.50 -0.15 -5.14
C THR A 86 -10.12 -0.07 -3.66
N GLY A 87 -8.87 0.28 -3.34
CA GLY A 87 -8.44 0.49 -1.96
C GLY A 87 -9.17 1.65 -1.28
N SER A 88 -9.43 2.72 -2.01
CA SER A 88 -10.15 3.90 -1.50
C SER A 88 -11.63 3.58 -1.23
N ASP A 89 -12.29 2.87 -2.14
CA ASP A 89 -13.69 2.47 -1.98
C ASP A 89 -13.87 1.51 -0.80
N LEU A 90 -12.96 0.54 -0.66
CA LEU A 90 -12.96 -0.41 0.46
C LEU A 90 -12.72 0.29 1.80
N LEU A 91 -11.78 1.25 1.85
CA LEU A 91 -11.53 1.99 3.09
C LEU A 91 -12.77 2.78 3.53
N ARG A 92 -13.47 3.41 2.57
CA ARG A 92 -14.72 4.13 2.83
C ARG A 92 -15.86 3.24 3.27
N SER A 93 -15.92 1.98 2.82
CA SER A 93 -16.95 1.05 3.31
C SER A 93 -16.67 0.64 4.76
N ILE A 94 -15.42 0.43 5.14
CA ILE A 94 -15.03 0.11 6.52
C ILE A 94 -15.34 1.26 7.48
N GLU A 95 -15.18 2.52 7.06
CA GLU A 95 -15.48 3.70 7.88
C GLU A 95 -16.98 3.92 8.14
N ARG A 96 -17.86 3.21 7.41
CA ARG A 96 -19.32 3.31 7.54
C ARG A 96 -19.93 2.16 8.34
N ASP A 97 -19.16 1.11 8.59
CA ASP A 97 -19.54 -0.05 9.41
C ASP A 97 -19.24 0.21 10.90
#